data_AF-A0A7U8GTK8-F1
#
_entry.id   AF-A0A7U8GTK8-F1
#
_cell.length_a   1.000
_cell.length_b   1.000
_cell.length_c   1.000
_cell.angle_alpha   90.00
_cell.angle_beta   90.00
_cell.angle_gamma   90.00
#
_symmetry.space_group_name_H-M   'P 1'
#
loop_
_entity.id
_entity.type
_entity.pdbx_description
1 polymer ?
#
loop_
_entity_poly.entity_id
_entity_poly.type
_entity_poly.pdbx_seq_one_letter_code
_entity_poly.pdbx_strand_id
1 'polypeptide(L)'
;MIKKFIWATLFVIVGGIFIAWLTQDLWLPGWNKELQDKSVEFRERGLSFGERADQQACLDEALTSFNTCSGFACTITHGKFLKACWEKAAPTEGFCEGVPTYSEKPSDDDKSWARHACWDRDIRGEGCRLLMRQQQFLCSQ
;
A
#
# COMPACT_ATOMS: atom_id res chain seq x y z
N MET A 1 10.38 40.98 5.15
CA MET A 1 10.60 40.14 6.36
C MET A 1 10.37 38.65 6.09
N ILE A 2 9.39 38.27 5.26
CA ILE A 2 9.10 36.87 4.87
C ILE A 2 10.34 36.09 4.37
N LYS A 3 11.21 36.70 3.55
CA LYS A 3 12.43 36.06 3.04
C LYS A 3 13.38 35.59 4.16
N LYS A 4 13.52 36.35 5.26
CA LYS A 4 14.37 35.97 6.39
C LYS A 4 13.80 34.78 7.16
N PHE A 5 12.47 34.73 7.32
CA PHE A 5 11.80 33.58 7.92
C PHE A 5 11.92 32.31 7.06
N ILE A 6 11.78 32.43 5.74
CA ILE A 6 11.99 31.30 4.81
C ILE A 6 13.42 30.74 4.95
N TRP A 7 14.43 31.60 4.97
CA TRP A 7 15.83 31.17 5.13
C TRP A 7 16.10 30.53 6.50
N ALA A 8 15.54 31.08 7.57
CA ALA A 8 15.66 30.49 8.90
C ALA A 8 15.00 29.09 8.96
N THR A 9 13.79 28.95 8.41
CA THR A 9 13.09 27.65 8.36
C THR A 9 13.86 26.64 7.52
N LEU A 10 14.38 27.03 6.36
CA LEU A 10 15.23 26.16 5.54
C LEU A 10 16.46 25.69 6.30
N PHE A 11 17.11 26.59 7.04
CA PHE A 11 18.29 26.25 7.83
C PHE A 11 17.98 25.22 8.93
N VAL A 12 16.82 25.36 9.60
CA VAL A 12 16.36 24.38 10.59
C VAL A 12 16.06 23.02 9.96
N ILE A 13 15.39 22.98 8.81
CA ILE A 13 15.08 21.72 8.10
C ILE A 13 16.38 21.03 7.69
N VAL A 14 17.31 21.76 7.07
CA VAL A 14 18.61 21.22 6.62
C VAL A 14 19.43 20.73 7.81
N GLY A 15 19.47 21.50 8.90
CA GLY A 15 20.15 21.08 10.14
C GLY A 15 19.54 19.80 10.74
N GLY A 16 18.21 19.69 10.76
CA GLY A 16 17.52 18.49 11.23
C GLY A 16 17.82 17.25 10.38
N ILE A 17 17.77 17.38 9.05
CA ILE A 17 18.14 16.29 8.13
C ILE A 17 19.61 15.88 8.34
N PHE A 18 20.51 16.85 8.50
CA PHE A 18 21.92 16.58 8.72
C PHE A 18 22.17 15.82 10.03
N ILE A 19 21.50 16.20 11.13
CA ILE A 19 21.57 15.48 12.41
C ILE A 19 21.01 14.06 12.29
N ALA A 20 19.86 13.88 11.63
CA ALA A 20 19.26 12.57 11.41
C ALA A 20 20.19 11.65 10.61
N TRP A 21 20.91 12.21 9.63
CA TRP A 21 21.92 11.49 8.84
C TRP A 21 23.15 11.12 9.68
N LEU A 22 23.66 12.04 10.51
CA LEU A 22 24.79 11.74 11.41
C LEU A 22 24.46 10.67 12.46
N THR A 23 23.19 10.53 12.83
CA THR A 23 22.74 9.57 13.86
C THR A 23 22.10 8.31 13.28
N GLN A 24 22.18 8.10 11.96
CA GLN A 24 21.48 7.01 11.27
C GLN A 24 21.79 5.63 11.83
N ASP A 25 23.04 5.34 12.20
CA ASP A 25 23.44 4.02 12.71
C ASP A 25 22.74 3.65 14.03
N LEU A 26 22.25 4.63 14.79
CA LEU A 26 21.57 4.42 16.07
C LEU A 26 20.09 4.05 15.90
N TRP A 27 19.39 4.66 14.94
CA TRP A 27 17.93 4.52 14.82
C TRP A 27 17.49 3.75 13.56
N LEU A 28 18.25 3.86 12.47
CA LEU A 28 17.90 3.30 11.17
C LEU A 28 17.86 1.76 11.16
N PRO A 29 18.79 1.02 11.81
CA PRO A 29 18.72 -0.44 11.83
C PRO A 29 17.47 -0.96 12.53
N GLY A 30 17.08 -0.36 13.66
CA GLY A 30 15.88 -0.73 14.41
C GLY A 30 14.60 -0.45 13.61
N TRP A 31 14.52 0.73 13.00
CA TRP A 31 13.40 1.11 12.13
C TRP A 31 13.26 0.17 10.92
N ASN A 32 14.37 -0.14 10.24
CA ASN A 32 14.37 -1.05 9.10
C ASN A 32 13.99 -2.47 9.52
N LYS A 33 14.47 -2.93 10.67
CA LYS A 33 14.09 -4.23 11.21
C LYS A 33 12.60 -4.30 11.52
N GLU A 34 12.03 -3.29 12.18
CA GLU A 34 10.59 -3.26 12.48
C GLU A 34 9.74 -3.31 11.19
N LEU A 35 10.10 -2.54 10.18
CA LEU A 35 9.42 -2.56 8.89
C LEU A 35 9.54 -3.92 8.19
N GLN A 36 10.72 -4.55 8.25
CA GLN A 36 10.95 -5.86 7.67
C GLN A 36 10.15 -6.94 8.39
N ASP A 37 10.16 -6.93 9.73
CA ASP A 37 9.42 -7.89 10.54
C ASP A 37 7.90 -7.78 10.27
N LYS A 38 7.35 -6.55 10.18
CA LYS A 38 5.96 -6.32 9.76
C LYS A 38 5.69 -6.81 8.32
N SER A 39 6.63 -6.60 7.39
CA SER A 39 6.46 -7.09 6.03
C SER A 39 6.44 -8.62 5.95
N VAL A 40 7.22 -9.30 6.79
CA VAL A 40 7.23 -10.76 6.90
C VAL A 40 5.92 -11.25 7.51
N GLU A 41 5.49 -10.64 8.63
CA GLU A 41 4.23 -10.97 9.30
C GLU A 41 3.04 -10.87 8.33
N PHE A 42 2.89 -9.75 7.60
CA PHE A 42 1.78 -9.57 6.68
C PHE A 42 1.84 -10.52 5.48
N ARG A 43 3.05 -10.89 5.03
CA ARG A 43 3.21 -11.92 4.01
C ARG A 43 2.73 -13.28 4.51
N GLU A 44 3.16 -13.71 5.69
CA GLU A 44 2.75 -14.99 6.28
C GLU A 44 1.25 -15.03 6.53
N ARG A 45 0.67 -13.94 7.04
CA ARG A 45 -0.78 -13.78 7.18
C ARG A 45 -1.51 -13.91 5.85
N GLY A 46 -0.97 -13.29 4.79
CA GLY A 46 -1.51 -13.39 3.43
C GLY A 46 -1.52 -14.83 2.94
N LEU A 47 -0.36 -15.50 2.98
CA LEU A 47 -0.22 -16.90 2.58
C LEU A 47 -1.22 -17.81 3.33
N SER A 48 -1.29 -17.69 4.65
CA SER A 48 -2.18 -18.51 5.48
C SER A 48 -3.66 -18.23 5.23
N PHE A 49 -4.05 -16.98 4.95
CA PHE A 49 -5.42 -16.67 4.56
C PHE A 49 -5.75 -17.24 3.18
N GLY A 50 -4.84 -17.10 2.22
CA GLY A 50 -5.00 -17.58 0.85
C GLY A 50 -5.20 -19.09 0.74
N GLU A 51 -4.60 -19.89 1.63
CA GLU A 51 -4.79 -21.36 1.65
C GLU A 51 -6.25 -21.82 1.78
N ARG A 52 -7.12 -20.95 2.30
CA ARG A 52 -8.54 -21.23 2.57
C ARG A 52 -9.48 -20.18 1.99
N ALA A 53 -8.97 -19.33 1.11
CA ALA A 53 -9.70 -18.20 0.53
C ALA A 53 -9.61 -18.21 -0.99
N ASP A 54 -10.47 -17.44 -1.62
CA ASP A 54 -10.40 -17.15 -3.05
C ASP A 54 -9.86 -15.73 -3.30
N GLN A 55 -9.64 -15.38 -4.56
CA GLN A 55 -9.06 -14.10 -4.95
C GLN A 55 -9.89 -12.91 -4.44
N GLN A 56 -11.21 -13.02 -4.49
CA GLN A 56 -12.13 -11.98 -4.02
C GLN A 56 -12.08 -11.83 -2.50
N ALA A 57 -12.09 -12.92 -1.73
CA ALA A 57 -11.95 -12.88 -0.29
C ALA A 57 -10.60 -12.27 0.15
N CYS A 58 -9.51 -12.55 -0.57
CA CYS A 58 -8.22 -11.88 -0.33
C CYS A 58 -8.30 -10.36 -0.51
N LEU A 59 -8.96 -9.90 -1.58
CA LEU A 59 -9.13 -8.48 -1.88
C LEU A 59 -9.99 -7.79 -0.81
N ASP A 60 -11.12 -8.41 -0.47
CA ASP A 60 -12.07 -7.87 0.51
C ASP A 60 -11.44 -7.80 1.91
N GLU A 61 -10.67 -8.82 2.33
CA GLU A 61 -9.94 -8.80 3.59
C GLU A 61 -8.87 -7.69 3.60
N ALA A 62 -8.09 -7.55 2.52
CA ALA A 62 -7.07 -6.51 2.43
C ALA A 62 -7.68 -5.10 2.50
N LEU A 63 -8.79 -4.88 1.79
CA LEU A 63 -9.50 -3.60 1.74
C LEU A 63 -10.17 -3.27 3.08
N THR A 64 -10.86 -4.23 3.68
CA THR A 64 -11.54 -4.08 4.98
C THR A 64 -10.53 -3.80 6.08
N SER A 65 -9.47 -4.59 6.16
CA SER A 65 -8.42 -4.40 7.16
C SER A 65 -7.67 -3.09 6.94
N PHE A 66 -7.39 -2.70 5.69
CA PHE A 66 -6.80 -1.38 5.37
C PHE A 66 -7.66 -0.21 5.89
N ASN A 67 -9.00 -0.30 5.79
CA ASN A 67 -9.90 0.78 6.22
C ASN A 67 -9.83 1.06 7.74
N THR A 68 -9.23 0.14 8.51
CA THR A 68 -9.03 0.30 9.96
C THR A 68 -7.72 0.98 10.34
N CYS A 69 -6.82 1.23 9.37
CA CYS A 69 -5.55 1.90 9.59
C CYS A 69 -5.32 3.08 8.65
N SER A 70 -4.25 3.85 8.92
CA SER A 70 -3.87 4.99 8.09
C SER A 70 -2.36 5.12 7.96
N GLY A 71 -1.92 5.94 7.00
CA GLY A 71 -0.51 6.22 6.75
C GLY A 71 0.15 5.25 5.75
N PHE A 72 1.38 5.59 5.37
CA PHE A 72 2.12 4.90 4.31
C PHE A 72 2.41 3.42 4.64
N ALA A 73 2.83 3.14 5.88
CA ALA A 73 3.15 1.77 6.30
C ALA A 73 1.94 0.82 6.25
N CYS A 74 0.74 1.33 6.56
CA CYS A 74 -0.53 0.60 6.46
C CYS A 74 -0.77 0.15 5.00
N THR A 75 -0.67 1.07 4.03
CA THR A 75 -0.81 0.71 2.60
C THR A 75 0.19 -0.35 2.15
N ILE A 76 1.47 -0.22 2.54
CA ILE A 76 2.52 -1.16 2.14
C ILE A 76 2.26 -2.56 2.72
N THR A 77 1.95 -2.66 4.00
CA THR A 77 1.73 -3.93 4.69
C THR A 77 0.49 -4.66 4.16
N HIS A 78 -0.63 -3.96 3.95
CA HIS A 78 -1.82 -4.55 3.33
C HIS A 78 -1.60 -4.94 1.86
N GLY A 79 -0.75 -4.21 1.13
CA GLY A 79 -0.31 -4.64 -0.20
C GLY A 79 0.53 -5.92 -0.18
N LYS A 80 1.43 -6.07 0.81
CA LYS A 80 2.21 -7.31 1.01
C LYS A 80 1.33 -8.50 1.33
N PHE A 81 0.34 -8.30 2.22
CA PHE A 81 -0.67 -9.29 2.52
C PHE A 81 -1.43 -9.71 1.27
N LEU A 82 -1.99 -8.76 0.52
CA LEU A 82 -2.85 -9.02 -0.63
C LEU A 82 -2.11 -9.83 -1.71
N LYS A 83 -0.90 -9.40 -2.07
CA LYS A 83 -0.06 -10.11 -3.02
C LYS A 83 0.22 -11.54 -2.57
N ALA A 84 0.59 -11.74 -1.31
CA ALA A 84 0.90 -13.06 -0.77
C ALA A 84 -0.35 -13.96 -0.68
N CYS A 85 -1.52 -13.37 -0.39
CA CYS A 85 -2.79 -14.08 -0.35
C CYS A 85 -3.14 -14.70 -1.71
N TRP A 86 -3.01 -13.92 -2.79
CA TRP A 86 -3.24 -14.41 -4.14
C TRP A 86 -2.22 -15.47 -4.62
N GLU A 87 -1.08 -15.64 -3.96
CA GLU A 87 -0.14 -16.75 -4.28
C GLU A 87 -0.74 -18.12 -3.90
N LYS A 88 -1.71 -18.17 -2.99
CA LYS A 88 -2.33 -19.41 -2.48
C LYS A 88 -3.83 -19.50 -2.71
N ALA A 89 -4.48 -18.37 -2.96
CA ALA A 89 -5.93 -18.28 -3.13
C ALA A 89 -6.44 -19.10 -4.32
N ALA A 90 -7.61 -19.69 -4.16
CA ALA A 90 -8.36 -20.24 -5.28
C ALA A 90 -8.80 -19.12 -6.25
N PRO A 91 -8.90 -19.40 -7.57
CA PRO A 91 -9.47 -18.44 -8.51
C PRO A 91 -10.93 -18.13 -8.16
N THR A 92 -11.33 -16.86 -8.27
CA THR A 92 -12.75 -16.48 -8.19
C THR A 92 -13.30 -16.32 -9.61
N GLU A 93 -14.47 -16.90 -9.90
CA GLU A 93 -15.14 -16.70 -11.18
C GLU A 93 -15.47 -15.22 -11.39
N GLY A 94 -15.18 -14.70 -12.57
CA GLY A 94 -15.43 -13.29 -12.90
C GLY A 94 -14.52 -12.26 -12.19
N PHE A 95 -13.48 -12.68 -11.45
CA PHE A 95 -12.64 -11.77 -10.65
C PHE A 95 -12.01 -10.61 -11.44
N CYS A 96 -11.73 -10.86 -12.71
CA CYS A 96 -11.10 -9.89 -13.61
C CYS A 96 -12.07 -9.25 -14.61
N GLU A 97 -13.36 -9.55 -14.52
CA GLU A 97 -14.37 -8.93 -15.38
C GLU A 97 -14.50 -7.44 -15.07
N GLY A 98 -14.39 -6.61 -16.11
CA GLY A 98 -14.45 -5.15 -15.98
C GLY A 98 -13.22 -4.52 -15.32
N VAL A 99 -12.15 -5.28 -15.07
CA VAL A 99 -10.86 -4.75 -14.60
C VAL A 99 -10.08 -4.23 -15.81
N PRO A 100 -9.72 -2.93 -15.87
CA PRO A 100 -8.98 -2.37 -17.00
C PRO A 100 -7.57 -2.96 -17.09
N THR A 101 -6.99 -3.08 -18.29
CA THR A 101 -5.63 -3.61 -18.46
C THR A 101 -4.59 -2.74 -17.75
N TYR A 102 -3.67 -3.38 -17.02
CA TYR A 102 -2.62 -2.69 -16.30
C TYR A 102 -1.68 -1.93 -17.24
N SER A 103 -1.42 -0.68 -16.90
CA SER A 103 -0.43 0.20 -17.54
C SER A 103 0.47 0.81 -16.46
N GLU A 104 1.78 0.95 -16.72
CA GLU A 104 2.72 1.55 -15.77
C GLU A 104 2.33 3.00 -15.43
N LYS A 105 1.91 3.76 -16.45
CA LYS A 105 1.32 5.09 -16.31
C LYS A 105 -0.21 4.97 -16.37
N PRO A 106 -0.93 5.08 -15.25
CA PRO A 106 -2.38 4.93 -15.24
C PRO A 106 -3.04 5.99 -16.12
N SER A 107 -3.92 5.55 -17.00
CA SER A 107 -4.87 6.41 -17.71
C SER A 107 -5.86 7.07 -16.73
N ASP A 108 -6.64 8.02 -17.20
CA ASP A 108 -7.68 8.63 -16.36
C ASP A 108 -8.82 7.64 -16.06
N ASP A 109 -9.10 6.72 -16.97
CA ASP A 109 -10.05 5.62 -16.76
C ASP A 109 -9.55 4.65 -15.67
N ASP A 110 -8.25 4.31 -15.65
CA ASP A 110 -7.65 3.48 -14.59
C ASP A 110 -7.82 4.13 -13.21
N LYS A 111 -7.56 5.43 -13.13
CA LYS A 111 -7.70 6.21 -11.88
C LYS A 111 -9.17 6.31 -11.47
N SER A 112 -10.06 6.48 -12.44
CA SER A 112 -11.51 6.56 -12.22
C SER A 112 -12.05 5.24 -11.67
N TRP A 113 -11.69 4.12 -12.31
CA TRP A 113 -12.05 2.78 -11.88
C TRP A 113 -11.59 2.50 -10.44
N ALA A 114 -10.30 2.70 -10.13
CA ALA A 114 -9.78 2.48 -8.78
C ALA A 114 -10.44 3.41 -7.75
N ARG A 115 -10.75 4.65 -8.14
CA ARG A 115 -11.44 5.61 -7.26
C ARG A 115 -12.87 5.18 -6.96
N HIS A 116 -13.66 4.82 -7.98
CA HIS A 116 -15.04 4.39 -7.81
C HIS A 116 -15.12 3.10 -7.00
N ALA A 117 -14.25 2.11 -7.29
CA ALA A 117 -14.21 0.87 -6.52
C ALA A 117 -13.98 1.10 -5.00
N CYS A 118 -13.16 2.08 -4.65
CA CYS A 118 -12.95 2.49 -3.25
C CYS A 118 -14.13 3.27 -2.68
N TRP A 119 -14.71 4.18 -3.45
CA TRP A 119 -15.83 5.01 -3.01
C TRP A 119 -17.09 4.17 -2.78
N ASP A 120 -17.41 3.24 -3.68
CA ASP A 120 -18.57 2.35 -3.58
C ASP A 120 -18.52 1.46 -2.32
N ARG A 121 -17.32 1.24 -1.77
CA ARG A 121 -17.08 0.47 -0.54
C ARG A 121 -16.93 1.34 0.71
N ASP A 122 -17.11 2.66 0.59
CA ASP A 122 -16.84 3.66 1.64
C ASP A 122 -15.42 3.56 2.24
N ILE A 123 -14.43 3.21 1.39
CA ILE A 123 -13.02 3.12 1.80
C ILE A 123 -12.30 4.38 1.33
N ARG A 124 -11.85 5.17 2.31
CA ARG A 124 -11.19 6.45 2.05
C ARG A 124 -9.69 6.28 1.88
N GLY A 125 -9.12 7.04 0.96
CA GLY A 125 -7.66 7.27 0.88
C GLY A 125 -6.97 6.65 -0.33
N GLU A 126 -5.78 7.19 -0.62
CA GLU A 126 -4.96 6.76 -1.75
C GLU A 126 -4.48 5.30 -1.62
N GLY A 127 -4.39 4.77 -0.40
CA GLY A 127 -3.98 3.39 -0.18
C GLY A 127 -4.94 2.35 -0.78
N CYS A 128 -6.26 2.59 -0.71
CA CYS A 128 -7.23 1.73 -1.37
C CYS A 128 -7.02 1.67 -2.88
N ARG A 129 -6.76 2.82 -3.52
CA ARG A 129 -6.50 2.87 -4.96
C ARG A 129 -5.24 2.10 -5.35
N LEU A 130 -4.23 2.09 -4.48
CA LEU A 130 -3.02 1.29 -4.67
C LEU A 130 -3.28 -0.23 -4.52
N LEU A 131 -4.21 -0.64 -3.66
CA LEU A 131 -4.65 -2.04 -3.57
C LEU A 131 -5.45 -2.46 -4.81
N MET A 132 -6.36 -1.62 -5.29
CA MET A 132 -7.08 -1.85 -6.55
C MET A 132 -6.13 -1.97 -7.74
N ARG A 133 -5.07 -1.15 -7.77
CA ARG A 133 -4.00 -1.25 -8.78
C ARG A 133 -3.27 -2.60 -8.76
N GLN A 134 -3.23 -3.32 -7.64
CA GLN A 134 -2.68 -4.67 -7.59
C GLN A 134 -3.62 -5.70 -8.19
N GLN A 135 -4.94 -5.55 -8.02
CA GLN A 135 -5.92 -6.38 -8.75
C GLN A 135 -5.76 -6.17 -10.25
N GLN A 136 -5.62 -4.92 -10.67
CA GLN A 136 -5.36 -4.57 -12.07
C GLN A 136 -4.13 -5.31 -12.63
N PHE A 137 -3.04 -5.30 -11.87
CA PHE A 137 -1.82 -6.01 -12.24
C PHE A 137 -2.02 -7.52 -12.29
N LEU A 138 -2.65 -8.12 -11.26
CA LEU A 138 -2.93 -9.56 -11.22
C LEU A 138 -3.74 -10.02 -12.44
N CYS A 139 -4.77 -9.26 -12.80
CA CYS A 139 -5.66 -9.55 -13.93
C CYS A 139 -5.03 -9.31 -15.31
N SER A 140 -3.82 -8.76 -15.36
CA SER A 140 -3.08 -8.50 -16.61
C SER A 140 -1.85 -9.40 -16.76
N GLN A 141 -1.67 -10.37 -15.87
CA GLN A 141 -0.62 -11.39 -15.96
C GLN A 141 -1.05 -12.62 -16.75
#